data_AF-A0A7Z9WH03-F1
#
_entry.id   AF-A0A7Z9WH03-F1
#
_cell.length_a   1.000
_cell.length_b   1.000
_cell.length_c   1.000
_cell.angle_alpha   90.00
_cell.angle_beta   90.00
_cell.angle_gamma   90.00
#
_symmetry.space_group_name_H-M   'P 1'
#
loop_
_entity.id
_entity.type
_entity.pdbx_description
1 polymer ?
#
loop_
_entity_poly.entity_id
_entity_poly.type
_entity_poly.pdbx_seq_one_letter_code
_entity_poly.pdbx_strand_id
1 'polypeptide(L)'
;MMENLRDSGWLCEYDGPYEARILKVKESILSVKTKYQRMELVETYAYGKALFLDEKIQCSELDGFIYHEALVMPSLIIHPDPKRILIIGGGDGFTLRQVLQLKGIDVVVMIDIDREVVLAAKEHLSFFHKDSFLDPKVKLKFGDGRKYLEDTNQIFDVII
;
A
#
# COMPACT_ATOMS: atom_id res chain seq x y z
N MET A 1 11.71 22.52 17.78
CA MET A 1 11.53 23.04 16.40
C MET A 1 10.61 22.13 15.58
N MET A 2 10.74 20.80 15.66
CA MET A 2 9.91 19.86 14.88
C MET A 2 8.49 19.64 15.44
N GLU A 3 8.30 19.62 16.77
CA GLU A 3 6.95 19.60 17.37
C GLU A 3 6.10 20.79 16.84
N ASN A 4 6.72 21.97 16.74
CA ASN A 4 6.07 23.14 16.15
C ASN A 4 5.64 22.96 14.68
N LEU A 5 6.33 22.11 13.89
CA LEU A 5 5.94 21.87 12.49
C LEU A 5 4.66 21.06 12.43
N ARG A 6 4.56 19.99 13.23
CA ARG A 6 3.36 19.14 13.28
C ARG A 6 2.16 19.90 13.85
N ASP A 7 2.36 20.69 14.90
CA ASP A 7 1.34 21.59 15.45
C ASP A 7 0.91 22.65 14.43
N SER A 8 1.82 23.04 13.54
CA SER A 8 1.54 23.93 12.41
C SER A 8 1.01 23.18 11.17
N GLY A 9 0.65 21.90 11.27
CA GLY A 9 0.08 21.10 10.18
C GLY A 9 1.07 20.68 9.09
N TRP A 10 2.34 20.49 9.43
CA TRP A 10 3.37 19.94 8.54
C TRP A 10 3.81 18.55 8.99
N LEU A 11 3.91 17.61 8.05
CA LEU A 11 4.53 16.31 8.26
C LEU A 11 5.96 16.34 7.74
N CYS A 12 6.89 15.77 8.50
CA CYS A 12 8.31 15.72 8.17
C CYS A 12 8.76 14.25 8.06
N GLU A 13 9.21 13.87 6.88
CA GLU A 13 9.71 12.55 6.54
C GLU A 13 11.25 12.60 6.47
N TYR A 14 11.94 11.75 7.23
CA TYR A 14 13.42 11.70 7.27
C TYR A 14 13.99 10.65 6.34
N ASP A 15 14.62 11.02 5.25
CA ASP A 15 15.26 10.07 4.31
C ASP A 15 16.70 9.72 4.69
N GLY A 16 17.22 10.35 5.73
CA GLY A 16 18.49 10.01 6.34
C GLY A 16 18.93 11.05 7.38
N PRO A 17 20.17 10.98 7.87
CA PRO A 17 20.69 11.94 8.84
C PRO A 17 20.82 13.38 8.31
N TYR A 18 20.80 13.56 6.99
CA TYR A 18 21.08 14.84 6.33
C TYR A 18 20.00 15.29 5.33
N GLU A 19 18.91 14.54 5.20
CA GLU A 19 17.85 14.84 4.25
C GLU A 19 16.48 14.57 4.87
N ALA A 20 15.56 15.49 4.65
CA ALA A 20 14.17 15.36 5.05
C ALA A 20 13.26 16.05 4.04
N ARG A 21 12.07 15.49 3.88
CA ARG A 21 10.99 16.04 3.08
C ARG A 21 9.88 16.54 3.99
N ILE A 22 9.37 17.74 3.75
CA ILE A 22 8.32 18.34 4.57
C ILE A 22 7.09 18.62 3.69
N LEU A 23 5.94 18.13 4.12
CA LEU A 23 4.68 18.21 3.38
C LEU A 23 3.62 18.94 4.20
N LYS A 24 2.96 19.93 3.60
CA LYS A 24 1.85 20.63 4.24
C LYS A 24 0.59 19.78 4.19
N VAL A 25 0.04 19.48 5.36
CA VAL A 25 -1.25 18.83 5.50
C VAL A 25 -2.35 19.87 5.32
N LYS A 26 -3.30 19.55 4.45
CA LYS A 26 -4.55 20.27 4.26
C LYS A 26 -5.61 19.77 5.23
N GLU A 27 -5.73 18.46 5.39
CA GLU A 27 -6.70 17.81 6.27
C GLU A 27 -6.14 16.49 6.82
N SER A 28 -6.41 16.22 8.11
CA SER A 28 -6.13 14.91 8.71
C SER A 28 -7.40 14.06 8.69
N ILE A 29 -7.36 12.92 8.02
CA ILE A 29 -8.52 12.03 7.82
C ILE A 29 -8.54 10.95 8.91
N LEU A 30 -7.39 10.33 9.18
CA LEU A 30 -7.25 9.24 10.15
C LEU A 30 -5.85 9.29 10.78
N SER A 31 -5.76 9.05 12.10
CA SER A 31 -4.50 8.81 12.79
C SER A 31 -4.68 7.71 13.81
N VAL A 32 -4.02 6.57 13.60
CA VAL A 32 -4.18 5.36 14.41
C VAL A 32 -2.80 4.77 14.69
N LYS A 33 -2.59 4.30 15.92
CA LYS A 33 -1.44 3.46 16.24
C LYS A 33 -1.90 2.01 16.27
N THR A 34 -1.46 1.22 15.30
CA THR A 34 -1.73 -0.21 15.22
C THR A 34 -0.76 -0.96 16.14
N LYS A 35 -0.88 -2.29 16.20
CA LYS A 35 0.14 -3.13 16.87
C LYS A 35 1.55 -2.95 16.27
N TYR A 36 1.66 -2.56 15.01
CA TYR A 36 2.91 -2.55 14.26
C TYR A 36 3.51 -1.15 14.10
N GLN A 37 2.67 -0.14 13.83
CA GLN A 37 3.12 1.16 13.36
C GLN A 37 2.08 2.26 13.62
N ARG A 38 2.50 3.51 13.49
CA ARG A 38 1.59 4.66 13.40
C ARG A 38 1.14 4.82 11.95
N MET A 39 -0.15 4.73 11.71
CA MET A 39 -0.79 5.00 10.43
C MET A 39 -1.46 6.37 10.44
N GLU A 40 -1.22 7.15 9.39
CA GLU A 40 -1.86 8.44 9.17
C GLU A 40 -2.37 8.54 7.74
N LEU A 41 -3.66 8.85 7.58
CA LEU A 41 -4.26 9.21 6.31
C LEU A 41 -4.52 10.71 6.34
N VAL A 42 -3.95 11.42 5.38
CA VAL A 42 -4.05 12.87 5.29
C VAL A 42 -4.30 13.29 3.85
N GLU A 43 -4.91 14.46 3.66
CA GLU A 43 -4.85 15.17 2.40
C GLU A 43 -3.72 16.21 2.48
N THR A 44 -2.78 16.17 1.54
CA THR A 44 -1.69 17.13 1.42
C THR A 44 -1.97 18.12 0.30
N TYR A 45 -1.41 19.33 0.39
CA TYR A 45 -1.52 20.31 -0.70
C TYR A 45 -0.77 19.88 -1.97
N ALA A 46 0.30 19.09 -1.83
CA ALA A 46 1.20 18.76 -2.94
C ALA A 46 0.80 17.48 -3.69
N TYR A 47 0.23 16.49 -2.98
CA TYR A 47 0.04 15.13 -3.51
C TYR A 47 -1.38 14.57 -3.31
N GLY A 48 -2.33 15.40 -2.87
CA GLY A 48 -3.69 14.95 -2.57
C GLY A 48 -3.71 14.01 -1.37
N LYS A 49 -4.63 13.04 -1.36
CA LYS A 49 -4.70 12.02 -0.30
C LYS A 49 -3.42 11.19 -0.27
N ALA A 50 -2.89 10.91 0.93
CA ALA A 50 -1.68 10.15 1.12
C ALA A 50 -1.76 9.28 2.38
N LEU A 51 -1.14 8.11 2.30
CA LEU A 51 -0.93 7.20 3.43
C LEU A 51 0.49 7.38 3.95
N PHE A 52 0.61 7.61 5.25
CA PHE A 52 1.86 7.59 5.98
C PHE A 52 1.88 6.45 6.99
N LEU A 53 3.02 5.76 7.08
CA LEU A 53 3.31 4.77 8.11
C LEU A 53 4.61 5.17 8.81
N ASP A 54 4.58 5.33 10.12
CA ASP A 54 5.71 5.83 10.93
C ASP A 54 6.38 7.08 10.31
N GLU A 55 5.55 8.06 9.93
CA GLU A 55 5.96 9.35 9.35
C GLU A 55 6.59 9.24 7.94
N LYS A 56 6.59 8.04 7.34
CA LYS A 56 7.03 7.78 5.97
C LYS A 56 5.87 7.74 5.01
N ILE A 57 5.94 8.49 3.92
CA ILE A 57 4.90 8.42 2.89
C ILE A 57 5.01 7.07 2.18
N GLN A 58 3.90 6.34 2.11
CA GLN A 58 3.83 5.05 1.44
C GLN A 58 3.32 5.20 0.00
N CYS A 59 2.28 6.01 -0.16
CA CYS A 59 1.69 6.32 -1.45
C CYS A 59 0.84 7.58 -1.38
N SER A 60 0.60 8.19 -2.55
CA SER A 60 -0.27 9.34 -2.70
C SER A 60 -1.22 9.19 -3.88
N GLU A 61 -2.26 10.02 -3.89
CA GLU A 61 -3.27 10.09 -4.94
C GLU A 61 -2.67 10.47 -6.30
N LEU A 62 -1.74 11.42 -6.33
CA LEU A 62 -1.23 11.98 -7.58
C LEU A 62 -0.10 11.19 -8.22
N ASP A 63 0.73 10.49 -7.43
CA ASP A 63 1.92 9.79 -7.94
C ASP A 63 1.97 8.30 -7.60
N GLY A 64 1.04 7.78 -6.78
CA GLY A 64 1.05 6.39 -6.34
C GLY A 64 1.05 5.41 -7.50
N PHE A 65 0.40 5.74 -8.62
CA PHE A 65 0.38 4.87 -9.80
C PHE A 65 1.78 4.61 -10.38
N ILE A 66 2.73 5.56 -10.25
CA ILE A 66 4.07 5.45 -10.84
C ILE A 66 4.83 4.29 -10.19
N TYR A 67 4.88 4.27 -8.86
CA TYR A 67 5.53 3.19 -8.12
C TYR A 67 4.84 1.84 -8.39
N HIS A 68 3.50 1.81 -8.31
CA HIS A 68 2.77 0.55 -8.40
C HIS A 68 2.76 -0.05 -9.81
N GLU A 69 2.73 0.77 -10.87
CA GLU A 69 2.92 0.27 -12.23
C GLU A 69 4.34 -0.27 -12.43
N ALA A 70 5.36 0.44 -11.96
CA ALA A 70 6.75 0.00 -12.07
C ALA A 70 7.06 -1.27 -11.25
N LEU A 71 6.42 -1.43 -10.09
CA LEU A 71 6.54 -2.62 -9.24
C LEU A 71 5.88 -3.84 -9.88
N VAL A 72 4.65 -3.68 -10.38
CA VAL A 72 3.81 -4.80 -10.81
C VAL A 72 4.05 -5.18 -12.26
N MET A 73 3.98 -4.21 -13.18
CA MET A 73 3.86 -4.49 -14.61
C MET A 73 5.04 -5.29 -15.20
N PRO A 74 6.32 -5.00 -14.88
CA PRO A 74 7.43 -5.72 -15.49
C PRO A 74 7.37 -7.24 -15.27
N SER A 75 7.01 -7.67 -14.06
CA SER A 75 6.90 -9.09 -13.70
C SER A 75 5.72 -9.78 -14.37
N LEU A 76 4.58 -9.09 -14.50
CA LEU A 76 3.37 -9.67 -15.10
C LEU A 76 3.47 -9.77 -16.63
N ILE A 77 4.05 -8.77 -17.31
CA ILE A 77 4.10 -8.75 -18.78
C ILE A 77 5.19 -9.66 -19.36
N ILE A 78 6.25 -9.96 -18.60
CA ILE A 78 7.33 -10.84 -19.05
C ILE A 78 6.95 -12.33 -18.89
N HIS A 79 6.07 -12.65 -17.94
CA HIS A 79 5.58 -14.00 -17.76
C HIS A 79 4.60 -14.35 -18.91
N PRO A 80 4.73 -15.51 -19.57
CA PRO A 80 3.93 -15.82 -20.77
C PRO A 80 2.43 -16.00 -20.50
N ASP A 81 2.06 -16.49 -19.31
CA ASP A 81 0.67 -16.75 -18.92
C ASP A 81 0.50 -16.71 -17.37
N PRO A 82 0.64 -15.54 -16.73
CA PRO A 82 0.52 -15.45 -15.27
C PRO A 82 -0.95 -15.61 -14.84
N LYS A 83 -1.21 -16.53 -13.92
CA LYS A 83 -2.57 -16.86 -13.44
C LYS A 83 -2.71 -16.77 -11.93
N ARG A 84 -1.67 -17.11 -11.18
CA ARG A 84 -1.66 -17.23 -9.73
C ARG A 84 -0.63 -16.27 -9.15
N ILE A 85 -1.10 -15.21 -8.50
CA ILE A 85 -0.25 -14.14 -7.99
C ILE A 85 -0.24 -14.16 -6.47
N LEU A 86 0.93 -13.95 -5.87
CA LEU A 86 1.08 -13.65 -4.44
C LEU A 86 1.57 -12.21 -4.30
N ILE A 87 0.93 -11.44 -3.42
CA ILE A 87 1.37 -10.12 -2.98
C ILE A 87 1.68 -10.22 -1.47
N ILE A 88 2.88 -9.81 -1.07
CA ILE A 88 3.26 -9.69 0.35
C ILE A 88 3.34 -8.19 0.70
N GLY A 89 2.50 -7.75 1.63
CA GLY A 89 2.24 -6.34 1.88
C GLY A 89 1.17 -5.80 0.93
N GLY A 90 1.31 -4.54 0.52
CA GLY A 90 0.38 -3.85 -0.39
C GLY A 90 -0.90 -3.35 0.29
N GLY A 91 -0.85 -3.08 1.59
CA GLY A 91 -2.01 -2.76 2.43
C GLY A 91 -2.88 -1.59 1.96
N ASP A 92 -2.37 -0.69 1.13
CA ASP A 92 -3.11 0.41 0.49
C ASP A 92 -3.98 -0.05 -0.71
N GLY A 93 -3.71 -1.24 -1.26
CA GLY A 93 -4.49 -1.88 -2.33
C GLY A 93 -4.17 -1.42 -3.76
N PHE A 94 -3.20 -0.53 -3.99
CA PHE A 94 -2.76 -0.18 -5.34
C PHE A 94 -2.11 -1.36 -6.05
N THR A 95 -1.19 -2.09 -5.39
CA THR A 95 -0.55 -3.28 -5.99
C THR A 95 -1.61 -4.27 -6.49
N LEU A 96 -2.61 -4.53 -5.64
CA LEU A 96 -3.73 -5.40 -5.96
C LEU A 96 -4.52 -4.90 -7.17
N ARG A 97 -4.84 -3.60 -7.22
CA ARG A 97 -5.50 -2.97 -8.36
C ARG A 97 -4.70 -3.15 -9.65
N GLN A 98 -3.38 -2.95 -9.61
CA GLN A 98 -2.53 -3.07 -10.79
C GLN A 98 -2.50 -4.51 -11.31
N VAL A 99 -2.39 -5.50 -10.42
CA VAL A 99 -2.45 -6.91 -10.81
C VAL A 99 -3.76 -7.26 -11.52
N LEU A 100 -4.89 -6.76 -11.01
CA LEU A 100 -6.21 -7.04 -11.57
C LEU A 100 -6.49 -6.32 -12.91
N GLN A 101 -5.62 -5.42 -13.36
CA GLN A 101 -5.75 -4.84 -14.71
C GLN A 101 -5.41 -5.86 -15.81
N LEU A 102 -4.58 -6.86 -15.50
CA LEU A 102 -4.21 -7.89 -16.47
C LEU A 102 -5.33 -8.92 -16.61
N LYS A 103 -5.70 -9.21 -17.87
CA LYS A 103 -6.63 -10.31 -18.18
C LYS A 103 -5.93 -11.65 -17.98
N GLY A 104 -6.68 -12.68 -17.59
CA GLY A 104 -6.14 -14.03 -17.42
C GLY A 104 -5.68 -14.38 -16.01
N ILE A 105 -5.65 -13.41 -15.08
CA ILE A 105 -5.43 -13.71 -13.65
C ILE A 105 -6.63 -14.53 -13.12
N ASP A 106 -6.33 -15.69 -12.52
CA ASP A 106 -7.29 -16.61 -11.91
C ASP A 106 -7.43 -16.35 -10.41
N VAL A 107 -6.32 -16.12 -9.72
CA VAL A 107 -6.29 -15.90 -8.27
C VAL A 107 -5.17 -14.96 -7.87
N VAL A 108 -5.48 -14.06 -6.93
CA VAL A 108 -4.51 -13.21 -6.26
C VAL A 108 -4.59 -13.48 -4.76
N VAL A 109 -3.53 -13.98 -4.16
CA VAL A 109 -3.40 -14.02 -2.71
C VAL A 109 -2.66 -12.77 -2.29
N MET A 110 -3.25 -11.97 -1.40
CA MET A 110 -2.57 -10.84 -0.79
C MET A 110 -2.46 -11.11 0.71
N ILE A 111 -1.26 -11.05 1.26
CA ILE A 111 -1.02 -11.18 2.69
C ILE A 111 -0.34 -9.92 3.23
N ASP A 112 -0.96 -9.29 4.21
CA ASP A 112 -0.39 -8.14 4.92
C ASP A 112 -0.30 -8.43 6.41
N ILE A 113 0.77 -7.98 7.06
CA ILE A 113 0.98 -8.19 8.49
C ILE A 113 0.05 -7.32 9.34
N ASP A 114 -0.33 -6.14 8.82
CA ASP A 114 -1.11 -5.14 9.51
C ASP A 114 -2.56 -5.09 8.99
N ARG A 115 -3.43 -5.86 9.64
CA ARG A 115 -4.87 -5.90 9.33
C ARG A 115 -5.51 -4.51 9.42
N GLU A 116 -5.07 -3.66 10.35
CA GLU A 116 -5.70 -2.36 10.58
C GLU A 116 -5.42 -1.41 9.40
N VAL A 117 -4.21 -1.46 8.83
CA VAL A 117 -3.88 -0.70 7.60
C VAL A 117 -4.78 -1.10 6.45
N VAL A 118 -4.96 -2.40 6.20
CA VAL A 118 -5.79 -2.88 5.10
C VAL A 118 -7.26 -2.47 5.27
N LEU A 119 -7.79 -2.54 6.49
CA LEU A 119 -9.18 -2.16 6.75
C LEU A 119 -9.39 -0.65 6.60
N ALA A 120 -8.47 0.17 7.10
CA ALA A 120 -8.51 1.61 6.89
C ALA A 120 -8.37 1.99 5.41
N ALA A 121 -7.52 1.29 4.66
CA ALA A 121 -7.40 1.49 3.21
C ALA A 121 -8.71 1.17 2.48
N LYS A 122 -9.36 0.04 2.81
CA LYS A 122 -10.67 -0.31 2.25
C LYS A 122 -11.74 0.75 2.51
N GLU A 123 -11.69 1.40 3.67
CA GLU A 123 -12.69 2.40 4.08
C GLU A 123 -12.41 3.78 3.48
N HIS A 124 -11.16 4.22 3.48
CA HIS A 124 -10.81 5.62 3.22
C HIS A 124 -10.04 5.85 1.91
N LEU A 125 -9.47 4.80 1.31
CA LEU A 125 -8.60 4.88 0.13
C LEU A 125 -9.22 4.24 -1.12
N SER A 126 -10.54 4.38 -1.29
CA SER A 126 -11.26 3.85 -2.46
C SER A 126 -10.68 4.29 -3.80
N PHE A 127 -10.10 5.49 -3.88
CA PHE A 127 -9.40 5.96 -5.08
C PHE A 127 -8.17 5.12 -5.43
N PHE A 128 -7.47 4.60 -4.41
CA PHE A 128 -6.21 3.87 -4.56
C PHE A 128 -6.54 2.49 -5.11
N HIS A 129 -7.35 1.74 -4.36
CA HIS A 129 -7.63 0.35 -4.63
C HIS A 129 -8.75 0.13 -5.67
N LYS A 130 -9.66 1.10 -5.90
CA LYS A 130 -10.79 0.98 -6.84
C LYS A 130 -11.55 -0.35 -6.72
N ASP A 131 -11.96 -0.65 -5.50
CA ASP A 131 -12.65 -1.91 -5.12
C ASP A 131 -11.88 -3.21 -5.40
N SER A 132 -10.57 -3.16 -5.70
CA SER A 132 -9.73 -4.34 -5.95
C SER A 132 -9.79 -5.37 -4.81
N PHE A 133 -9.92 -4.91 -3.57
CA PHE A 133 -10.10 -5.76 -2.39
C PHE A 133 -11.37 -6.61 -2.37
N LEU A 134 -12.37 -6.27 -3.20
CA LEU A 134 -13.66 -6.95 -3.29
C LEU A 134 -13.74 -7.88 -4.51
N ASP A 135 -12.72 -7.90 -5.36
CA ASP A 135 -12.71 -8.77 -6.54
C ASP A 135 -12.76 -10.25 -6.11
N PRO A 136 -13.63 -11.08 -6.71
CA PRO A 136 -13.82 -12.48 -6.32
C PRO A 136 -12.56 -13.35 -6.48
N LYS A 137 -11.57 -12.89 -7.25
CA LYS A 137 -10.27 -13.57 -7.43
C LYS A 137 -9.33 -13.34 -6.25
N VAL A 138 -9.63 -12.38 -5.38
CA VAL A 138 -8.74 -11.95 -4.30
C VAL A 138 -8.98 -12.76 -3.04
N LYS A 139 -7.89 -13.33 -2.52
CA LYS A 139 -7.82 -14.02 -1.23
C LYS A 139 -6.97 -13.20 -0.28
N LEU A 140 -7.62 -12.32 0.46
CA LEU A 140 -6.97 -11.48 1.45
C LEU A 140 -6.66 -12.29 2.72
N LYS A 141 -5.41 -12.23 3.18
CA LYS A 141 -4.91 -12.88 4.39
C LYS A 141 -4.22 -11.84 5.27
N PHE A 142 -4.22 -12.09 6.57
CA PHE A 142 -3.55 -11.23 7.54
C PHE A 142 -2.53 -12.06 8.31
N GLY A 143 -1.27 -11.64 8.28
CA GLY A 143 -0.18 -12.35 8.95
C GLY A 143 1.18 -12.06 8.33
N ASP A 144 2.19 -12.70 8.90
CA ASP A 144 3.57 -12.58 8.43
C ASP A 144 3.76 -13.27 7.07
N GLY A 145 4.26 -12.52 6.08
CA GLY A 145 4.46 -13.01 4.73
C GLY A 145 5.51 -14.11 4.61
N ARG A 146 6.57 -14.05 5.44
CA ARG A 146 7.61 -15.09 5.47
C ARG A 146 7.04 -16.40 6.02
N LYS A 147 6.34 -16.35 7.14
CA LYS A 147 5.64 -17.50 7.72
C LYS A 147 4.67 -18.11 6.72
N TYR A 148 3.96 -17.28 5.96
CA TYR A 148 3.06 -17.77 4.92
C TYR A 148 3.80 -18.54 3.81
N LEU A 149 4.97 -18.05 3.37
CA LEU A 149 5.81 -18.75 2.41
C LEU A 149 6.35 -20.07 2.97
N GLU A 150 6.70 -20.13 4.25
CA GLU A 150 7.18 -21.35 4.92
C GLU A 150 6.06 -22.41 5.07
N ASP A 151 4.82 -21.98 5.31
CA ASP A 151 3.69 -22.86 5.60
C ASP A 151 2.87 -23.29 4.36
N THR A 152 3.02 -22.61 3.21
CA THR A 152 2.19 -22.86 2.01
C THR A 152 2.85 -23.84 1.04
N ASN A 153 2.04 -24.73 0.45
CA ASN A 153 2.43 -25.57 -0.69
C ASN A 153 1.89 -25.03 -2.03
N GLN A 154 1.33 -23.81 -2.04
CA GLN A 154 0.83 -23.20 -3.26
C GLN A 154 1.98 -22.70 -4.13
N ILE A 155 1.90 -22.97 -5.42
CA ILE A 155 2.80 -22.41 -6.44
C ILE A 155 2.16 -21.13 -6.99
N PHE A 156 2.99 -20.11 -7.19
CA PHE A 156 2.62 -18.82 -7.77
C PHE A 156 3.48 -18.58 -9.00
N ASP A 157 2.87 -18.01 -10.03
CA ASP A 157 3.55 -17.64 -11.28
C ASP A 157 4.39 -16.37 -11.08
N VAL A 158 3.89 -15.46 -10.24
CA VAL A 158 4.56 -14.21 -9.85
C VAL A 158 4.33 -13.94 -8.37
N ILE A 159 5.39 -13.52 -7.67
CA ILE A 159 5.35 -13.02 -6.29
C ILE A 159 5.80 -11.55 -6.33
N ILE A 160 5.02 -10.69 -5.70
CA ILE A 160 5.23 -9.23 -5.59
C ILE A 160 5.41 -8.86 -4.12
#